data_AF-A0A0G0D652-F1
#
_entry.id   AF-A0A0G0D652-F1
#
_cell.length_a   1.000
_cell.length_b   1.000
_cell.length_c   1.000
_cell.angle_alpha   90.00
_cell.angle_beta   90.00
_cell.angle_gamma   90.00
#
_symmetry.space_group_name_H-M   'P 1'
#
loop_
_entity.id
_entity.type
_entity.pdbx_description
1 polymer ?
#
loop_
_entity_poly.entity_id
_entity_poly.type
_entity_poly.pdbx_seq_one_letter_code
_entity_poly.pdbx_strand_id
1 'polypeptide(L)'
;MKIMTLTLIISLFCALLTAPPSPTMVIFAPSEIKPYEALWNATCAIESNFNPYAIGDKHMKKWSYGIVQIRLSRLDDFYKQTGIRYYETDMFCPVKSKQVFIHYAVKNHYSESERISRDWNGGPKGMQKKSTYKYYLKIKEHL
;
A
#
# COMPACT_ATOMS: atom_id res chain seq x y z
N MET A 1 35.44 5.99 -67.40
CA MET A 1 34.04 6.48 -67.22
C MET A 1 33.07 5.38 -66.78
N LYS A 2 32.93 4.25 -67.47
CA LYS A 2 31.92 3.20 -67.15
C LYS A 2 32.00 2.61 -65.72
N ILE A 3 33.19 2.42 -65.15
CA ILE A 3 33.37 1.86 -63.80
C ILE A 3 32.91 2.84 -62.72
N MET A 4 33.21 4.14 -62.90
CA MET A 4 32.85 5.20 -61.94
C MET A 4 31.34 5.42 -61.88
N THR A 5 30.65 5.28 -63.01
CA THR A 5 29.18 5.36 -63.07
C THR A 5 28.52 4.16 -62.37
N LEU A 6 29.07 2.95 -62.52
CA LEU A 6 28.55 1.76 -61.87
C LEU A 6 28.67 1.82 -60.34
N THR A 7 29.81 2.31 -59.83
CA THR A 7 30.00 2.55 -58.39
C THR A 7 29.04 3.60 -57.83
N LEU A 8 28.76 4.67 -58.59
CA LEU A 8 27.83 5.73 -58.16
C LEU A 8 26.39 5.21 -58.09
N ILE A 9 25.99 4.35 -59.03
CA ILE A 9 24.65 3.74 -59.07
C ILE A 9 24.48 2.76 -57.91
N ILE A 10 25.49 1.93 -57.62
CA ILE A 10 25.46 0.99 -56.50
C ILE A 10 25.43 1.74 -55.16
N SER A 11 26.20 2.83 -54.99
CA SER A 11 26.16 3.61 -53.75
C SER A 11 24.84 4.34 -53.55
N LEU A 12 24.20 4.83 -54.63
CA LEU A 12 22.86 5.43 -54.55
C LEU A 12 21.80 4.38 -54.18
N PHE A 13 21.92 3.16 -54.70
CA PHE A 13 20.98 2.07 -54.40
C PHE A 13 21.10 1.59 -52.95
N CYS A 14 22.31 1.57 -52.39
CA CYS A 14 22.53 1.25 -50.97
C CYS A 14 21.97 2.32 -50.03
N ALA A 15 21.93 3.59 -50.44
CA ALA A 15 21.39 4.68 -49.62
C ALA A 15 19.85 4.69 -49.52
N LEU A 16 19.16 3.88 -50.32
CA LEU A 16 17.69 3.77 -50.34
C LEU A 16 17.16 2.53 -49.58
N LEU A 17 18.05 1.71 -49.01
CA LEU A 17 17.68 0.53 -48.23
C LEU A 17 17.43 0.93 -46.78
N THR A 18 16.18 1.25 -46.43
CA THR A 18 15.76 1.36 -45.03
C THR A 18 15.27 0.00 -44.54
N ALA A 19 15.82 -0.50 -43.43
CA ALA A 19 15.25 -1.66 -42.76
C ALA A 19 13.80 -1.34 -42.35
N PRO A 20 12.82 -2.25 -42.58
CA PRO A 20 11.48 -2.05 -42.07
C PRO A 20 11.55 -1.91 -40.54
N PRO A 21 10.72 -1.06 -39.92
CA PRO A 21 10.70 -0.95 -38.48
C PRO A 21 10.41 -2.32 -37.88
N SER A 22 11.34 -2.83 -37.07
CA SER A 22 11.13 -4.06 -36.31
C SER A 22 9.87 -3.88 -35.45
N PRO A 23 9.00 -4.90 -35.32
CA PRO A 23 7.86 -4.82 -34.42
C PRO A 23 8.38 -4.72 -32.98
N THR A 24 8.41 -3.50 -32.44
CA THR A 24 8.78 -3.26 -31.05
C THR A 24 7.64 -3.73 -30.14
N MET A 25 7.89 -4.80 -29.38
CA MET A 25 6.98 -5.24 -28.33
C MET A 25 7.20 -4.38 -27.09
N VAL A 26 6.25 -3.51 -26.77
CA VAL A 26 6.26 -2.75 -25.52
C VAL A 26 5.58 -3.60 -24.45
N ILE A 27 6.37 -4.16 -23.53
CA ILE A 27 5.84 -4.79 -22.32
C ILE A 27 5.58 -3.69 -21.31
N PHE A 28 4.31 -3.33 -21.12
CA PHE A 28 3.91 -2.48 -20.00
C PHE A 28 4.10 -3.28 -18.72
N ALA A 29 5.00 -2.82 -17.86
CA ALA A 29 5.06 -3.34 -16.50
C ALA A 29 3.69 -3.10 -15.84
N PRO A 30 3.04 -4.12 -15.28
CA PRO A 30 1.78 -3.93 -14.57
C PRO A 30 2.01 -2.96 -13.41
N SER A 31 1.06 -2.05 -13.19
CA SER A 31 1.09 -1.16 -12.02
C SER A 31 1.12 -1.98 -10.73
N GLU A 32 1.87 -1.51 -9.73
CA GLU A 32 1.94 -2.13 -8.41
C GLU A 32 0.53 -2.33 -7.82
N ILE A 33 0.16 -3.58 -7.54
CA ILE A 33 -1.12 -3.89 -6.88
C ILE A 33 -0.99 -3.50 -5.41
N LYS A 34 -1.79 -2.54 -4.96
CA LYS A 34 -1.85 -2.09 -3.55
C LYS A 34 -3.15 -2.54 -2.91
N PRO A 35 -3.29 -3.82 -2.53
CA PRO A 35 -4.58 -4.42 -2.15
C PRO A 35 -5.19 -3.80 -0.88
N TYR A 36 -4.37 -3.13 -0.07
CA TYR A 36 -4.79 -2.51 1.20
C TYR A 36 -4.94 -0.98 1.11
N GLU A 37 -4.76 -0.36 -0.05
CA GLU A 37 -4.73 1.12 -0.16
C GLU A 37 -6.08 1.75 0.19
N ALA A 38 -7.17 1.22 -0.37
CA ALA A 38 -8.53 1.69 -0.08
C ALA A 38 -8.86 1.54 1.41
N LEU A 39 -8.56 0.37 1.99
CA LEU A 39 -8.79 0.10 3.40
C LEU A 39 -7.93 0.99 4.31
N TRP A 40 -6.67 1.24 3.95
CA TRP A 40 -5.79 2.16 4.66
C TRP A 40 -6.39 3.57 4.69
N ASN A 41 -6.82 4.09 3.53
CA ASN A 41 -7.40 5.43 3.43
C ASN A 41 -8.71 5.56 4.21
N ALA A 42 -9.59 4.56 4.11
CA ALA A 42 -10.83 4.50 4.87
C ALA A 42 -10.55 4.49 6.39
N THR A 43 -9.57 3.69 6.82
CA THR A 43 -9.18 3.62 8.24
C THR A 43 -8.62 4.96 8.73
N CYS A 44 -7.77 5.63 7.94
CA CYS A 44 -7.23 6.95 8.27
C CYS A 44 -8.34 8.01 8.45
N ALA A 45 -9.35 7.97 7.59
CA ALA A 45 -10.51 8.87 7.68
C ALA A 45 -11.29 8.63 8.98
N ILE A 46 -11.63 7.38 9.28
CA ILE A 46 -12.46 7.02 10.44
C ILE A 46 -11.73 7.21 11.78
N GLU A 47 -10.45 6.86 11.87
CA GLU A 47 -9.71 6.84 13.14
C GLU A 47 -9.23 8.22 13.58
N SER A 48 -8.87 9.10 12.64
CA SER A 48 -8.23 10.36 12.98
C SER A 48 -8.59 11.53 12.07
N ASN A 49 -9.45 11.32 11.06
CA ASN A 49 -9.67 12.26 9.97
C ASN A 49 -8.32 12.70 9.35
N PHE A 50 -7.47 11.73 9.04
CA PHE A 50 -6.13 11.92 8.48
C PHE A 50 -5.15 12.73 9.36
N ASN A 51 -5.41 12.90 10.66
CA ASN A 51 -4.48 13.60 11.55
C ASN A 51 -3.34 12.67 12.01
N PRO A 52 -2.09 12.87 11.55
CA PRO A 52 -0.98 12.02 11.95
C PRO A 52 -0.57 12.20 13.42
N TYR A 53 -0.92 13.30 14.07
CA TYR A 53 -0.58 13.59 15.46
C TYR A 53 -1.69 13.22 16.46
N ALA A 54 -2.71 12.49 16.00
CA ALA A 54 -3.83 12.11 16.85
C ALA A 54 -3.39 11.22 18.01
N ILE A 55 -3.85 11.54 19.22
CA ILE A 55 -3.67 10.74 20.43
C ILE A 55 -5.06 10.45 21.00
N GLY A 56 -5.47 9.19 20.98
CA GLY A 56 -6.77 8.74 21.46
C GLY A 56 -6.66 7.81 22.66
N ASP A 57 -7.79 7.23 23.05
CA ASP A 57 -7.90 6.31 24.19
C ASP A 57 -7.26 6.85 25.48
N LYS A 58 -7.29 8.18 25.68
CA LYS A 58 -6.68 8.86 26.84
C LYS A 58 -7.23 8.38 28.19
N HIS A 59 -8.44 7.84 28.17
CA HIS A 59 -9.13 7.25 29.32
C HIS A 59 -8.61 5.84 29.68
N MET A 60 -7.81 5.20 28.82
CA MET A 60 -7.23 3.88 29.07
C MET A 60 -5.80 3.98 29.61
N LYS A 61 -5.31 2.92 30.26
CA LYS A 61 -3.92 2.83 30.76
C LYS A 61 -2.85 2.97 29.66
N LYS A 62 -3.19 2.60 28.42
CA LYS A 62 -2.34 2.72 27.24
C LYS A 62 -3.14 3.37 26.13
N TRP A 63 -2.68 4.54 25.69
CA TRP A 63 -3.29 5.35 24.63
C TRP A 63 -3.09 4.71 23.24
N SER A 64 -3.79 5.27 22.26
CA SER A 64 -3.64 5.01 20.84
C SER A 64 -2.97 6.20 20.15
N TYR A 65 -2.14 5.95 19.14
CA TYR A 65 -1.29 6.96 18.52
C TYR A 65 -1.40 6.95 17.00
N GLY A 66 -1.35 8.14 16.41
CA GLY A 66 -1.18 8.32 14.99
C GLY A 66 -2.47 8.19 14.17
N ILE A 67 -2.26 8.21 12.85
CA ILE A 67 -3.32 8.37 11.85
C ILE A 67 -4.35 7.23 11.84
N VAL A 68 -4.00 6.04 12.33
CA VAL A 68 -4.91 4.88 12.46
C VAL A 68 -5.02 4.37 13.91
N GLN A 69 -4.68 5.23 14.89
CA GLN A 69 -4.88 4.97 16.32
C GLN A 69 -4.23 3.64 16.80
N ILE A 70 -2.93 3.51 16.53
CA ILE A 70 -2.14 2.31 16.84
C ILE A 70 -1.92 2.20 18.35
N ARG A 71 -2.15 1.01 18.89
CA ARG A 71 -1.89 0.67 20.30
C ARG A 71 -0.57 -0.07 20.47
N LEU A 72 0.03 0.04 21.65
CA LEU A 72 1.31 -0.62 21.99
C LEU A 72 1.32 -2.12 21.68
N SER A 73 0.21 -2.84 21.88
CA SER A 73 0.11 -4.26 21.55
C SER A 73 0.34 -4.59 20.07
N ARG A 74 0.05 -3.64 19.16
CA ARG A 74 0.35 -3.78 17.72
C ARG A 74 1.84 -3.61 17.44
N LEU A 75 2.49 -2.69 18.15
CA LEU A 75 3.94 -2.49 18.06
C LEU A 75 4.69 -3.70 18.60
N ASP A 76 4.25 -4.26 19.73
CA ASP A 76 4.82 -5.47 20.30
C ASP A 76 4.68 -6.66 19.33
N ASP A 77 3.52 -6.80 18.68
CA ASP A 77 3.29 -7.84 17.68
C ASP A 77 4.18 -7.66 16.44
N PHE A 78 4.26 -6.43 15.93
CA PHE A 78 5.13 -6.07 14.82
C PHE A 78 6.60 -6.36 15.12
N TYR A 79 7.08 -5.99 16.31
CA TYR A 79 8.45 -6.25 16.75
C TYR A 79 8.73 -7.76 16.84
N LYS A 80 7.82 -8.55 17.42
CA LYS A 80 7.97 -10.01 17.54
C LYS A 80 8.11 -10.70 16.18
N GLN A 81 7.47 -10.17 15.15
CA GLN A 81 7.47 -10.78 13.81
C GLN A 81 8.59 -10.26 12.91
N THR A 82 8.98 -9.00 13.04
CA THR A 82 9.92 -8.34 12.12
C THR A 82 11.31 -8.08 12.72
N GLY A 83 11.44 -8.10 14.05
CA GLY A 83 12.63 -7.64 14.77
C GLY A 83 12.80 -6.12 14.78
N ILE A 84 11.95 -5.36 14.10
CA ILE A 84 12.05 -3.90 14.01
C ILE A 84 11.33 -3.27 15.19
N ARG A 85 12.05 -2.45 15.96
CA ARG A 85 11.49 -1.74 17.12
C ARG A 85 10.99 -0.35 16.71
N TYR A 86 9.67 -0.18 16.77
CA TYR A 86 9.02 1.13 16.73
C TYR A 86 8.47 1.52 18.10
N TYR A 87 8.40 2.82 18.34
CA TYR A 87 7.86 3.45 19.54
C TYR A 87 6.58 4.22 19.22
N GLU A 88 5.85 4.64 20.25
CA GLU A 88 4.59 5.37 20.08
C GLU A 88 4.75 6.65 19.25
N THR A 89 5.86 7.36 19.43
CA THR A 89 6.20 8.58 18.67
C THR A 89 6.45 8.31 17.19
N ASP A 90 6.87 7.09 16.81
CA ASP A 90 7.03 6.71 15.41
C ASP A 90 5.69 6.65 14.68
N MET A 91 4.57 6.46 15.39
CA MET A 91 3.23 6.37 14.78
C MET A 91 2.71 7.72 14.29
N PHE A 92 3.40 8.81 14.64
CA PHE A 92 3.17 10.12 14.02
C PHE A 92 3.73 10.22 12.60
N CYS A 93 4.49 9.23 12.14
CA CYS A 93 4.89 9.09 10.74
C CYS A 93 3.87 8.20 9.99
N PRO A 94 3.08 8.71 9.04
CA PRO A 94 2.10 7.92 8.31
C PRO A 94 2.69 6.69 7.61
N VAL A 95 3.91 6.80 7.10
CA VAL A 95 4.61 5.68 6.43
C VAL A 95 4.86 4.53 7.39
N LYS A 96 5.37 4.80 8.61
CA LYS A 96 5.60 3.77 9.64
C LYS A 96 4.28 3.21 10.15
N SER A 97 3.28 4.06 10.38
CA SER A 97 1.93 3.63 10.77
C SER A 97 1.31 2.69 9.73
N LYS A 98 1.48 2.99 8.44
CA LYS A 98 1.01 2.14 7.34
C LYS A 98 1.70 0.80 7.32
N GLN A 99 3.01 0.76 7.57
CA GLN A 99 3.74 -0.51 7.68
C GLN A 99 3.18 -1.40 8.80
N VAL A 100 2.92 -0.85 9.98
CA VAL A 100 2.34 -1.60 11.12
C VAL A 100 0.93 -2.08 10.80
N PHE A 101 0.09 -1.22 10.18
CA PHE A 101 -1.27 -1.57 9.79
C PHE A 101 -1.31 -2.69 8.74
N ILE A 102 -0.52 -2.56 7.66
CA ILE A 102 -0.45 -3.57 6.59
C ILE A 102 0.14 -4.88 7.13
N HIS A 103 1.18 -4.82 7.96
CA HIS A 103 1.74 -6.01 8.59
C HIS A 103 0.66 -6.80 9.36
N TYR A 104 -0.20 -6.09 10.09
CA TYR A 104 -1.31 -6.73 10.77
C TYR A 104 -2.30 -7.42 9.82
N ALA A 105 -2.68 -6.78 8.71
CA ALA A 105 -3.58 -7.38 7.73
C ALA A 105 -2.97 -8.64 7.08
N VAL A 106 -1.71 -8.54 6.64
CA VAL A 106 -0.98 -9.63 5.95
C VAL A 106 -0.76 -10.83 6.87
N LYS A 107 -0.29 -10.61 8.10
CA LYS A 107 0.01 -11.67 9.06
C LYS A 107 -1.17 -12.62 9.30
N ASN A 108 -2.39 -12.09 9.31
CA ASN A 108 -3.57 -12.89 9.60
C ASN A 108 -4.18 -13.54 8.34
N HIS A 109 -3.55 -13.38 7.16
CA HIS A 109 -4.07 -13.84 5.87
C HIS A 109 -5.48 -13.31 5.58
N TYR A 110 -5.77 -12.09 6.01
CA TYR A 110 -7.07 -11.49 5.76
C TYR A 110 -7.06 -10.77 4.41
N SER A 111 -7.93 -11.19 3.51
CA SER A 111 -8.31 -10.45 2.30
C SER A 111 -9.54 -9.58 2.52
N GLU A 112 -10.40 -9.98 3.45
CA GLU A 112 -11.68 -9.34 3.72
C GLU A 112 -11.51 -8.05 4.54
N SER A 113 -11.89 -6.91 3.97
CA SER A 113 -11.85 -5.61 4.64
C SER A 113 -12.67 -5.60 5.94
N GLU A 114 -13.78 -6.33 5.99
CA GLU A 114 -14.58 -6.51 7.20
C GLU A 114 -13.74 -7.07 8.34
N ARG A 115 -13.06 -8.20 8.10
CA ARG A 115 -12.35 -8.89 9.16
C ARG A 115 -11.18 -8.06 9.67
N ILE A 116 -10.42 -7.44 8.76
CA ILE A 116 -9.32 -6.54 9.12
C ILE A 116 -9.85 -5.38 9.98
N SER A 117 -10.91 -4.71 9.54
CA SER A 117 -11.49 -3.55 10.24
C SER A 117 -12.01 -3.92 11.63
N ARG A 118 -12.73 -5.03 11.73
CA ARG A 118 -13.37 -5.44 12.98
C ARG A 118 -12.35 -5.92 14.00
N ASP A 119 -11.34 -6.67 13.57
CA ASP A 119 -10.27 -7.12 14.48
C ASP A 119 -9.25 -6.01 14.76
N TRP A 120 -9.08 -5.02 13.86
CA TRP A 120 -8.32 -3.80 14.14
C TRP A 120 -8.91 -3.05 15.35
N ASN A 121 -10.20 -2.75 15.27
CA ASN A 121 -10.96 -2.03 16.31
C ASN A 121 -11.20 -2.87 17.58
N GLY A 122 -11.46 -4.17 17.42
CA GLY A 122 -11.92 -5.04 18.51
C GLY A 122 -10.89 -6.00 19.10
N GLY A 123 -9.69 -6.06 18.53
CA GLY A 123 -8.70 -7.11 18.82
C GLY A 123 -9.07 -8.47 18.22
N PRO A 124 -8.40 -9.57 18.60
CA PRO A 124 -8.58 -10.90 17.98
C PRO A 124 -9.99 -11.50 18.01
N LYS A 125 -10.88 -10.97 18.86
CA LYS A 125 -12.30 -11.35 18.95
C LYS A 125 -13.22 -10.29 18.32
N GLY A 126 -12.68 -9.44 17.44
CA GLY A 126 -13.39 -8.33 16.84
C GLY A 126 -14.65 -8.78 16.10
N MET A 127 -14.56 -9.86 15.34
CA MET A 127 -15.69 -10.48 14.63
C MET A 127 -16.87 -10.89 15.53
N GLN A 128 -16.64 -11.13 16.83
CA GLN A 128 -17.70 -11.54 17.77
C GLN A 128 -18.44 -10.35 18.39
N LYS A 129 -17.90 -9.13 18.27
CA LYS A 129 -18.44 -7.92 18.90
C LYS A 129 -19.40 -7.20 17.95
N LYS A 130 -20.58 -6.79 18.46
CA LYS A 130 -21.53 -5.97 17.68
C LYS A 130 -21.03 -4.55 17.42
N SER A 131 -20.23 -3.99 18.34
CA SER A 131 -19.66 -2.64 18.21
C SER A 131 -18.71 -2.51 17.02
N THR A 132 -17.91 -3.54 16.76
CA THR A 132 -16.95 -3.55 15.65
C THR A 132 -17.66 -3.65 14.31
N TYR A 133 -18.83 -4.29 14.23
CA TYR A 133 -19.63 -4.31 13.01
C TYR A 133 -20.10 -2.91 12.62
N LYS A 134 -20.57 -2.11 13.59
CA LYS A 134 -20.89 -0.69 13.35
C LYS A 134 -19.68 0.11 12.88
N TYR A 135 -18.50 -0.16 13.45
CA TYR A 135 -17.25 0.43 12.99
C TYR A 135 -16.94 0.05 11.54
N TYR A 136 -17.08 -1.22 11.18
CA TYR A 136 -16.88 -1.67 9.80
C TYR A 136 -17.86 -1.03 8.81
N LEU A 137 -19.12 -0.84 9.18
CA LEU A 137 -20.07 -0.14 8.29
C LEU A 137 -19.58 1.26 7.93
N LYS A 138 -18.97 2.00 8.89
CA LYS A 138 -18.33 3.28 8.59
C LYS A 138 -17.15 3.13 7.65
N ILE A 139 -16.29 2.14 7.86
CA ILE A 139 -15.17 1.86 6.94
C ILE A 139 -15.69 1.57 5.53
N LYS A 140 -16.73 0.76 5.40
CA LYS A 140 -17.34 0.36 4.12
C LYS A 140 -17.89 1.56 3.34
N GLU A 141 -18.38 2.60 4.02
CA GLU A 141 -18.82 3.84 3.36
C GLU A 141 -17.66 4.62 2.72
N HIS A 142 -16.41 4.35 3.13
CA HIS A 142 -15.19 4.98 2.63
C HIS A 142 -14.33 4.07 1.72
N LEU A 143 -14.78 2.85 1.43
CA LEU A 143 -14.14 1.91 0.49
C LEU A 143 -14.63 2.13 -0.94
#